data_AF-A0A7Y2BTB3-F1
#
_entry.id   AF-A0A7Y2BTB3-F1
#
_cell.length_a   1.000
_cell.length_b   1.000
_cell.length_c   1.000
_cell.angle_alpha   90.00
_cell.angle_beta   90.00
_cell.angle_gamma   90.00
#
_symmetry.space_group_name_H-M   'P 1'
#
loop_
_entity.id
_entity.type
_entity.pdbx_description
1 polymer ?
#
loop_
_entity_poly.entity_id
_entity_poly.type
_entity_poly.pdbx_seq_one_letter_code
_entity_poly.pdbx_strand_id
1 'polypeptide(L)'
;MTHERPTAQDYPLAERRPELVRGAGGNALDDISIATLSSGDVCMENLRITPDALRQQASIARDAGRAELADNFERAAEMATIPQDVIMSYYELLRPGRAKGKDQLLAAAAQLRNDYNAPLIAAFVEEAADVYDRRGLFRFRY
;
A
#
# COMPACT_ATOMS: atom_id res chain seq x y z
N MET A 1 14.84 17.67 -8.74
CA MET A 1 13.71 18.59 -8.93
C MET A 1 12.60 18.12 -8.00
N THR A 2 12.23 18.92 -7.00
CA THR A 2 11.11 18.60 -6.11
C THR A 2 9.83 18.84 -6.88
N HIS A 3 9.24 17.79 -7.46
CA HIS A 3 7.93 17.90 -8.08
C HIS A 3 6.90 18.27 -7.00
N GLU A 4 6.19 19.37 -7.24
CA GLU A 4 5.09 19.83 -6.39
C GLU A 4 4.05 18.72 -6.25
N ARG A 5 3.57 18.48 -5.02
CA ARG A 5 2.60 17.41 -4.78
C ARG A 5 1.26 17.76 -5.43
N PRO A 6 0.62 16.84 -6.17
CA PRO A 6 -0.64 17.13 -6.86
C PRO A 6 -1.79 17.41 -5.88
N THR A 7 -2.74 18.21 -6.35
CA THR A 7 -3.94 18.68 -5.63
C THR A 7 -5.21 18.10 -6.25
N ALA A 8 -6.38 18.39 -5.67
CA ALA A 8 -7.66 17.97 -6.23
C ALA A 8 -7.89 18.48 -7.68
N GLN A 9 -7.28 19.62 -8.05
CA GLN A 9 -7.37 20.17 -9.41
C GLN A 9 -6.54 19.39 -10.44
N ASP A 10 -5.55 18.62 -10.01
CA ASP A 10 -4.73 17.79 -10.87
C ASP A 10 -5.39 16.42 -11.19
N TYR A 11 -6.51 16.09 -10.55
CA TYR A 11 -7.22 14.83 -10.79
C TYR A 11 -8.18 14.93 -12.00
N PRO A 12 -8.27 13.89 -12.88
CA PRO A 12 -7.50 12.65 -12.88
C PRO A 12 -6.06 12.83 -13.41
N LEU A 13 -5.07 12.23 -12.74
CA LEU A 13 -3.66 12.39 -13.10
C LEU A 13 -3.34 11.89 -14.51
N ALA A 14 -3.98 10.80 -14.96
CA ALA A 14 -3.77 10.27 -16.31
C ALA A 14 -4.17 11.26 -17.43
N GLU A 15 -5.06 12.20 -17.14
CA GLU A 15 -5.54 13.19 -18.12
C GLU A 15 -4.86 14.54 -17.93
N ARG A 16 -4.73 15.00 -16.69
CA ARG A 16 -4.26 16.36 -16.38
C ARG A 16 -2.76 16.46 -16.15
N ARG A 17 -2.14 15.40 -15.64
CA ARG A 17 -0.72 15.34 -15.25
C ARG A 17 -0.09 13.97 -15.62
N PRO A 18 -0.22 13.49 -16.88
CA PRO A 18 0.26 12.16 -17.27
C PRO A 18 1.77 11.97 -17.08
N GLU A 19 2.54 13.06 -17.04
CA GLU A 19 3.97 13.04 -16.78
C GLU A 19 4.33 12.55 -15.37
N LEU A 20 3.38 12.61 -14.41
CA LEU A 20 3.54 12.09 -13.05
C LEU A 20 3.25 10.59 -12.94
N VAL A 21 2.55 10.01 -13.93
CA VAL A 21 2.14 8.60 -13.89
C VAL A 21 3.25 7.72 -14.46
N ARG A 22 3.74 6.82 -13.60
CA ARG A 22 4.82 5.88 -13.91
C ARG A 22 4.49 4.51 -13.35
N GLY A 23 4.70 3.48 -14.16
CA GLY A 23 4.66 2.09 -13.73
C GLY A 23 5.89 1.71 -12.89
N ALA A 24 5.88 0.54 -12.28
CA ALA A 24 7.01 0.05 -11.46
C ALA A 24 8.31 -0.13 -12.26
N GLY A 25 8.22 -0.34 -13.58
CA GLY A 25 9.37 -0.36 -14.50
C GLY A 25 9.89 1.02 -14.90
N GLY A 26 9.26 2.10 -14.45
CA GLY A 26 9.55 3.47 -14.88
C GLY A 26 8.88 3.87 -16.20
N ASN A 27 8.16 2.94 -16.85
CA ASN A 27 7.40 3.20 -18.07
C ASN A 27 6.35 4.30 -17.84
N ALA A 28 6.25 5.22 -18.80
CA ALA A 28 5.14 6.17 -18.89
C ALA A 28 3.87 5.44 -19.37
N LEU A 29 2.71 6.10 -19.22
CA LEU A 29 1.45 5.56 -19.74
C LEU A 29 1.52 5.29 -21.26
N ASP A 30 2.17 6.17 -22.02
CA ASP A 30 2.28 6.06 -23.48
C ASP A 30 3.19 4.91 -23.94
N ASP A 31 4.04 4.37 -23.05
CA ASP A 31 4.89 3.20 -23.35
C ASP A 31 4.09 1.88 -23.31
N ILE A 32 2.88 1.90 -22.75
CA ILE A 32 2.04 0.72 -22.59
C ILE A 32 1.21 0.53 -23.87
N SER A 33 1.61 -0.43 -24.70
CA SER A 33 0.95 -0.73 -25.97
C SER A 33 0.91 -2.24 -26.23
N ILE A 34 0.05 -2.67 -27.16
CA ILE A 34 0.01 -4.08 -27.59
C ILE A 34 1.37 -4.52 -28.14
N ALA A 35 2.08 -3.62 -28.85
CA ALA A 35 3.39 -3.92 -29.41
C ALA A 35 4.44 -4.18 -28.31
N THR A 36 4.52 -3.29 -27.32
CA THR A 36 5.49 -3.41 -26.20
C THR A 36 5.17 -4.57 -25.27
N LEU A 37 3.90 -4.94 -25.13
CA LEU A 37 3.49 -6.17 -24.44
C LEU A 37 3.88 -7.42 -25.24
N SER A 38 3.70 -7.39 -26.56
CA SER A 38 3.99 -8.54 -27.43
C SER A 38 5.49 -8.78 -27.62
N SER A 39 6.32 -7.74 -27.56
CA SER A 39 7.79 -7.87 -27.61
C SER A 39 8.38 -8.30 -26.27
N GLY A 40 7.65 -8.12 -25.17
CA GLY A 40 8.13 -8.35 -23.81
C GLY A 40 8.86 -7.15 -23.19
N ASP A 41 8.86 -5.99 -23.85
CA ASP A 41 9.44 -4.75 -23.32
C ASP A 41 8.66 -4.20 -22.11
N VAL A 42 7.35 -4.50 -22.05
CA VAL A 42 6.48 -4.26 -20.89
C VAL A 42 5.89 -5.59 -20.43
N CYS A 43 6.05 -5.90 -19.15
CA CYS A 43 5.49 -7.09 -18.50
C CYS A 43 4.51 -6.71 -17.37
N MET A 44 3.83 -7.72 -16.81
CA MET A 44 2.81 -7.52 -15.77
C MET A 44 3.38 -6.83 -14.52
N GLU A 45 4.65 -7.07 -14.19
CA GLU A 45 5.35 -6.44 -13.08
C GLU A 45 5.48 -4.93 -13.28
N ASN A 46 5.65 -4.46 -14.53
CA ASN A 46 5.75 -3.03 -14.84
C ASN A 46 4.41 -2.30 -14.69
N LEU A 47 3.30 -3.02 -14.85
CA LEU A 47 1.93 -2.47 -14.76
C LEU A 47 1.45 -2.29 -13.31
N ARG A 48 2.25 -2.64 -12.31
CA ARG A 48 1.91 -2.44 -10.90
C ARG A 48 1.98 -0.95 -10.54
N ILE A 49 1.01 -0.51 -9.74
CA ILE A 49 1.02 0.83 -9.16
C ILE A 49 2.24 1.01 -8.24
N THR A 50 2.81 2.21 -8.26
CA THR A 50 4.00 2.53 -7.46
C THR A 50 3.63 3.17 -6.11
N PRO A 51 4.51 3.09 -5.10
CA PRO A 51 4.35 3.85 -3.86
C PRO A 51 4.17 5.36 -4.11
N ASP A 52 4.89 5.91 -5.08
CA ASP A 52 4.80 7.34 -5.40
C ASP A 52 3.42 7.70 -5.98
N ALA A 53 2.88 6.90 -6.90
CA ALA A 53 1.53 7.10 -7.41
C ALA A 53 0.47 7.06 -6.29
N LEU A 54 0.61 6.15 -5.32
CA LEU A 54 -0.28 6.11 -4.15
C LEU A 54 -0.14 7.35 -3.26
N ARG A 55 1.08 7.86 -3.04
CA ARG A 55 1.29 9.12 -2.28
C ARG A 55 0.75 10.35 -3.02
N GLN A 56 0.83 10.37 -4.34
CA GLN A 56 0.19 11.39 -5.17
C GLN A 56 -1.33 11.36 -4.96
N GLN A 57 -1.95 10.18 -4.99
CA GLN A 57 -3.38 10.03 -4.67
C GLN A 57 -3.70 10.40 -3.22
N ALA A 58 -2.80 10.14 -2.26
CA ALA A 58 -2.96 10.58 -0.89
C ALA A 58 -2.98 12.12 -0.77
N SER A 59 -2.10 12.82 -1.49
CA SER A 59 -2.08 14.28 -1.57
C SER A 59 -3.39 14.84 -2.11
N ILE A 60 -3.86 14.29 -3.25
CA ILE A 60 -5.13 14.66 -3.88
C ILE A 60 -6.32 14.41 -2.92
N ALA A 61 -6.35 13.25 -2.27
CA ALA A 61 -7.42 12.91 -1.32
C ALA A 61 -7.45 13.88 -0.13
N ARG A 62 -6.29 14.26 0.40
CA ARG A 62 -6.15 15.20 1.52
C ARG A 62 -6.62 16.61 1.13
N ASP A 63 -6.21 17.09 -0.04
CA ASP A 63 -6.65 18.39 -0.58
C ASP A 63 -8.16 18.43 -0.86
N ALA A 64 -8.74 17.30 -1.28
CA ALA A 64 -10.18 17.13 -1.46
C ALA A 64 -10.96 16.95 -0.12
N GLY A 65 -10.32 17.10 1.04
CA GLY A 65 -10.96 16.98 2.35
C GLY A 65 -11.26 15.54 2.80
N ARG A 66 -10.55 14.53 2.27
CA ARG A 66 -10.73 13.10 2.58
C ARG A 66 -9.49 12.55 3.30
N ALA A 67 -9.27 12.98 4.54
CA ALA A 67 -8.05 12.66 5.29
C ALA A 67 -7.87 11.14 5.53
N GLU A 68 -8.93 10.43 5.90
CA GLU A 68 -8.87 8.98 6.18
C GLU A 68 -8.55 8.16 4.92
N LEU A 69 -9.04 8.62 3.76
CA LEU A 69 -8.69 8.03 2.47
C LEU A 69 -7.24 8.29 2.12
N ALA A 70 -6.73 9.50 2.39
CA ALA A 70 -5.32 9.80 2.21
C ALA A 70 -4.43 8.89 3.06
N ASP A 71 -4.78 8.71 4.34
CA ASP A 71 -4.01 7.84 5.24
C ASP A 71 -4.09 6.35 4.82
N ASN A 72 -5.20 5.94 4.20
CA ASN A 72 -5.29 4.62 3.58
C ASN A 72 -4.33 4.47 2.39
N PHE A 73 -4.20 5.48 1.54
CA PHE A 73 -3.24 5.45 0.43
C PHE A 73 -1.79 5.49 0.91
N GLU A 74 -1.47 6.21 2.00
CA GLU A 74 -0.14 6.18 2.60
C GLU A 74 0.24 4.77 3.10
N ARG A 75 -0.69 4.10 3.80
CA ARG A 75 -0.52 2.69 4.20
C ARG A 75 -0.38 1.77 2.99
N ALA A 76 -1.17 1.98 1.94
CA ALA A 76 -1.05 1.20 0.71
C ALA A 76 0.30 1.42 0.00
N ALA A 77 0.87 2.64 0.08
CA ALA A 77 2.16 2.95 -0.50
C ALA A 77 3.30 2.16 0.16
N GLU A 78 3.23 1.92 1.48
CA GLU A 78 4.17 1.01 2.16
C GLU A 78 4.01 -0.44 1.70
N MET A 79 2.76 -0.90 1.48
CA MET A 79 2.48 -2.27 1.06
C MET A 79 2.86 -2.57 -0.40
N ALA A 80 2.94 -1.56 -1.26
CA ALA A 80 3.14 -1.75 -2.70
C ALA A 80 4.47 -2.43 -3.07
N THR A 81 5.48 -2.38 -2.20
CA THR A 81 6.77 -3.07 -2.38
C THR A 81 6.87 -4.40 -1.65
N ILE A 82 5.86 -4.77 -0.85
CA ILE A 82 5.85 -6.01 -0.07
C ILE A 82 5.36 -7.16 -0.97
N PRO A 83 6.02 -8.33 -0.95
CA PRO A 83 5.54 -9.50 -1.67
C PRO A 83 4.09 -9.87 -1.32
N GLN A 84 3.34 -10.33 -2.33
CA GLN A 84 1.91 -10.61 -2.18
C GLN A 84 1.63 -11.71 -1.14
N ASP A 85 2.43 -12.78 -1.14
CA ASP A 85 2.34 -13.88 -0.17
C ASP A 85 2.57 -13.39 1.26
N VAL A 86 3.52 -12.48 1.46
CA VAL A 86 3.78 -11.83 2.73
C VAL A 86 2.58 -10.99 3.19
N ILE A 87 2.02 -10.15 2.32
CA ILE A 87 0.78 -9.39 2.62
C ILE A 87 -0.36 -10.31 3.02
N MET A 88 -0.56 -11.40 2.28
CA MET A 88 -1.61 -12.38 2.57
C MET A 88 -1.40 -13.07 3.93
N SER A 89 -0.15 -13.31 4.33
CA SER A 89 0.17 -13.89 5.63
C SER A 89 -0.24 -12.98 6.81
N TYR A 90 0.00 -11.66 6.69
CA TYR A 90 -0.43 -10.69 7.69
C TYR A 90 -1.95 -10.50 7.70
N TYR A 91 -2.58 -10.48 6.52
CA TYR A 91 -4.04 -10.46 6.40
C TYR A 91 -4.66 -11.65 7.13
N GLU A 92 -4.15 -12.86 6.90
CA GLU A 92 -4.63 -14.06 7.59
C GLU A 92 -4.41 -13.97 9.10
N LEU A 93 -3.27 -13.46 9.54
CA LEU A 93 -2.95 -13.29 10.96
C LEU A 93 -3.91 -12.33 11.68
N LEU A 94 -4.35 -11.27 10.99
CA LEU A 94 -5.30 -10.28 11.47
C LEU A 94 -6.77 -10.73 11.38
N ARG A 95 -7.05 -12.01 11.07
CA ARG A 95 -8.42 -12.53 11.19
C ARG A 95 -8.66 -13.04 12.62
N PRO A 96 -9.88 -12.90 13.16
CA PRO A 96 -10.21 -13.40 14.50
C PRO A 96 -9.82 -14.87 14.70
N GLY A 97 -9.13 -15.16 15.81
CA GLY A 97 -8.70 -16.49 16.18
C GLY A 97 -7.55 -17.10 15.34
N ARG A 98 -6.90 -16.32 14.46
CA ARG A 98 -5.74 -16.81 13.68
C ARG A 98 -4.41 -16.55 14.36
N ALA A 99 -4.24 -15.38 14.97
CA ALA A 99 -3.09 -15.12 15.84
C ALA A 99 -3.21 -15.91 17.16
N LYS A 100 -2.13 -16.57 17.57
CA LYS A 100 -2.04 -17.35 18.82
C LYS A 100 -2.05 -16.47 20.07
N GLY A 101 -1.71 -15.19 19.93
CA GLY A 101 -1.65 -14.23 21.02
C GLY A 101 -1.03 -12.91 20.58
N LYS A 102 -0.97 -11.96 21.51
CA LYS A 102 -0.46 -10.60 21.30
C LYS A 102 0.96 -10.58 20.73
N ASP A 103 1.85 -11.41 21.29
CA ASP A 103 3.26 -11.46 20.88
C ASP A 103 3.44 -11.82 19.40
N GLN A 104 2.54 -12.63 18.82
CA GLN A 104 2.63 -12.98 17.41
C GLN A 104 2.31 -11.78 16.51
N LEU A 105 1.35 -10.93 16.90
CA LEU A 105 1.06 -9.68 16.18
C LEU A 105 2.18 -8.66 16.37
N LEU A 106 2.77 -8.56 17.57
CA LEU A 106 3.90 -7.67 17.81
C LEU A 106 5.15 -8.09 17.02
N ALA A 107 5.42 -9.40 16.91
CA ALA A 107 6.49 -9.92 16.07
C ALA A 107 6.24 -9.60 14.58
N ALA A 108 4.99 -9.75 14.11
CA ALA A 108 4.60 -9.39 12.75
C ALA A 108 4.80 -7.88 12.48
N ALA A 109 4.41 -7.01 13.42
CA ALA A 109 4.63 -5.58 13.30
C ALA A 109 6.12 -5.22 13.26
N ALA A 110 6.95 -5.86 14.09
CA ALA A 110 8.40 -5.67 14.06
C ALA A 110 9.00 -6.07 12.70
N GLN A 111 8.55 -7.18 12.12
CA GLN A 111 8.98 -7.63 10.80
C GLN A 111 8.57 -6.63 9.70
N LEU A 112 7.32 -6.16 9.71
CA LEU A 112 6.84 -5.09 8.80
C LEU A 112 7.70 -3.83 8.87
N ARG A 113 8.06 -3.40 10.09
CA ARG A 113 8.90 -2.22 10.31
C ARG A 113 10.33 -2.42 9.82
N ASN A 114 10.96 -3.53 10.19
CA ASN A 114 12.40 -3.72 10.03
C ASN A 114 12.77 -4.28 8.64
N ASP A 115 11.99 -5.22 8.13
CA ASP A 115 12.34 -5.96 6.90
C ASP A 115 11.74 -5.29 5.66
N TYR A 116 10.60 -4.59 5.82
CA TYR A 116 9.86 -3.97 4.73
C TYR A 116 9.78 -2.45 4.81
N ASN A 117 10.35 -1.83 5.85
CA ASN A 117 10.28 -0.38 6.08
C ASN A 117 8.85 0.16 6.01
N ALA A 118 7.90 -0.55 6.64
CA ALA A 118 6.48 -0.23 6.65
C ALA A 118 5.98 0.20 8.06
N PRO A 119 6.42 1.37 8.57
CA PRO A 119 6.09 1.81 9.92
C PRO A 119 4.60 2.10 10.15
N LEU A 120 3.85 2.58 9.16
CA LEU A 120 2.41 2.86 9.33
C LEU A 120 1.61 1.56 9.46
N ILE A 121 1.90 0.57 8.62
CA ILE A 121 1.27 -0.75 8.72
C ILE A 121 1.71 -1.48 9.99
N ALA A 122 2.99 -1.37 10.39
CA ALA A 122 3.46 -1.91 11.66
C ALA A 122 2.70 -1.33 12.86
N ALA A 123 2.52 -0.01 12.92
CA ALA A 123 1.76 0.64 13.98
C ALA A 123 0.29 0.19 14.00
N PHE A 124 -0.32 0.01 12.83
CA PHE A 124 -1.68 -0.53 12.72
C PHE A 124 -1.80 -1.96 13.28
N VAL A 125 -0.79 -2.82 13.05
CA VAL A 125 -0.76 -4.17 13.61
C VAL A 125 -0.52 -4.16 15.12
N GLU A 126 0.29 -3.24 15.64
CA GLU A 126 0.48 -3.04 17.09
C GLU A 126 -0.83 -2.63 17.77
N GLU A 127 -1.56 -1.68 17.19
CA GLU A 127 -2.89 -1.29 17.67
C GLU A 127 -3.87 -2.48 17.65
N ALA A 128 -3.86 -3.26 16.57
CA ALA A 128 -4.67 -4.48 16.48
C ALA A 128 -4.33 -5.45 17.62
N ALA A 129 -3.04 -5.63 17.95
CA ALA A 129 -2.62 -6.49 19.06
C ALA A 129 -3.21 -6.05 20.41
N ASP A 130 -3.22 -4.74 20.69
CA ASP A 130 -3.83 -4.18 21.90
C ASP A 130 -5.35 -4.29 21.92
N VAL A 131 -6.01 -4.08 20.77
CA VAL A 131 -7.47 -4.25 20.65
C VAL A 131 -7.85 -5.72 20.83
N TYR A 132 -7.10 -6.64 20.23
CA TYR A 132 -7.39 -8.07 20.26
C TYR A 132 -7.31 -8.63 21.68
N ASP A 133 -6.32 -8.18 22.45
CA ASP A 133 -6.14 -8.56 23.85
C ASP A 133 -7.32 -8.08 24.70
N ARG A 134 -7.66 -6.79 24.59
CA ARG A 134 -8.79 -6.19 25.32
C ARG A 134 -10.15 -6.81 24.94
N ARG A 135 -10.31 -7.28 23.71
CA ARG A 135 -11.59 -7.78 23.15
C ARG A 135 -11.67 -9.30 23.09
N GLY A 136 -10.63 -10.02 23.50
CA GLY A 136 -10.57 -11.49 23.48
C GLY A 136 -10.64 -12.10 22.07
N LEU A 137 -10.02 -11.45 21.07
CA LEU A 137 -10.08 -11.84 19.65
C LEU A 137 -9.06 -12.91 19.23
N PHE A 138 -8.16 -13.30 20.13
CA PHE A 138 -7.20 -14.41 19.89
C PHE A 138 -7.83 -15.80 19.96
N ARG A 139 -9.06 -15.91 20.46
CA ARG A 139 -9.75 -17.21 20.58
C ARG A 139 -10.40 -17.58 19.25
N PHE A 140 -10.16 -18.81 18.80
CA PHE A 140 -10.86 -19.39 17.67
C PHE A 140 -12.36 -19.48 17.98
N ARG A 141 -13.18 -18.72 17.27
CA ARG A 141 -14.64 -18.77 17.38
C ARG A 141 -15.18 -19.59 16.21
N TYR A 142 -15.21 -20.91 16.44
CA TYR A 142 -15.83 -21.99 15.66
C TYR A 142 -15.32 -22.23 14.23
#